data_AF-A0A354UVS8-F1
#
_entry.id   AF-A0A354UVS8-F1
#
_cell.length_a   1.000
_cell.length_b   1.000
_cell.length_c   1.000
_cell.angle_alpha   90.00
_cell.angle_beta   90.00
_cell.angle_gamma   90.00
#
_symmetry.space_group_name_H-M   'P 1'
#
loop_
_entity.id
_entity.type
_entity.pdbx_description
1 polymer ?
#
loop_
_entity_poly.entity_id
_entity_poly.type
_entity_poly.pdbx_seq_one_letter_code
_entity_poly.pdbx_strand_id
1 'polypeptide(L)'
;SYWDETAMAYATTAPWFGLPYTQLVLEEGITSIGSYAFCDSSLTGSVEIPEGVTAIGAYAFNSCDQFTELSLPATLKAIGSYAFSRLSDGIALRLPANLTTIDKGGVSGTSWGEITVDPANKSFRVTDGGLYNRAGTRLLAVRHGEGTFRIADTAAQVDIQVFRNCGYSDIHIGAKVGADFCGSYSPFNNASSLESITVSAANANYKAVDGVLLSKNGKKLLCFPASKAASAYTVPSGVETIVAYAFRNHSSLTALTLPDGLTTLDYYA
;
A
#
# COMPACT_ATOMS: atom_id res chain seq x y z
N SER A 1 -16.05 -0.27 6.64
CA SER A 1 -15.50 -1.64 6.61
C SER A 1 -15.48 -2.08 5.15
N TYR A 2 -14.35 -2.57 4.61
CA TYR A 2 -14.23 -3.00 3.21
C TYR A 2 -14.64 -4.47 2.99
N TRP A 3 -15.33 -5.05 3.99
CA TRP A 3 -15.72 -6.44 4.04
C TRP A 3 -17.03 -6.49 4.83
N ASP A 4 -18.15 -6.61 4.13
CA ASP A 4 -19.42 -6.91 4.82
C ASP A 4 -20.33 -7.87 4.04
N GLU A 5 -20.04 -8.22 2.78
CA GLU A 5 -20.93 -9.14 2.04
C GLU A 5 -20.22 -10.31 1.34
N THR A 6 -18.89 -10.28 1.15
CA THR A 6 -18.16 -11.36 0.45
C THR A 6 -17.49 -12.38 1.38
N ALA A 7 -17.24 -12.05 2.65
CA ALA A 7 -16.55 -12.94 3.58
C ALA A 7 -17.30 -14.28 3.84
N MET A 8 -18.64 -14.27 3.76
CA MET A 8 -19.46 -15.47 3.97
C MET A 8 -19.44 -16.48 2.80
N ALA A 9 -18.86 -16.14 1.64
CA ALA A 9 -18.85 -17.02 0.46
C ALA A 9 -17.58 -17.91 0.32
N TYR A 10 -16.55 -17.73 1.17
CA TYR A 10 -15.23 -18.37 0.99
C TYR A 10 -14.97 -19.60 1.88
N ALA A 11 -15.87 -19.94 2.79
CA ALA A 11 -15.68 -21.04 3.75
C ALA A 11 -15.52 -22.44 3.10
N THR A 12 -15.86 -22.59 1.81
CA THR A 12 -15.69 -23.86 1.07
C THR A 12 -14.36 -23.98 0.32
N THR A 13 -13.60 -22.88 0.17
CA THR A 13 -12.32 -22.85 -0.58
C THR A 13 -11.11 -22.44 0.27
N ALA A 14 -11.32 -21.99 1.51
CA ALA A 14 -10.28 -21.51 2.42
C ALA A 14 -10.43 -22.19 3.79
N PRO A 15 -9.95 -23.44 3.94
CA PRO A 15 -10.23 -24.25 5.13
C PRO A 15 -9.61 -23.69 6.42
N TRP A 16 -8.66 -22.76 6.32
CA TRP A 16 -8.02 -22.12 7.49
C TRP A 16 -8.38 -20.63 7.67
N PHE A 17 -9.38 -20.13 6.94
CA PHE A 17 -9.83 -18.74 7.05
C PHE A 17 -10.31 -18.41 8.47
N GLY A 18 -9.78 -17.33 9.06
CA GLY A 18 -10.24 -16.80 10.35
C GLY A 18 -10.01 -17.74 11.55
N LEU A 19 -9.22 -18.80 11.41
CA LEU A 19 -8.98 -19.75 12.50
C LEU A 19 -7.90 -19.23 13.46
N PRO A 20 -8.03 -19.47 14.77
CA PRO A 20 -7.17 -18.88 15.81
C PRO A 20 -5.84 -19.62 15.98
N TYR A 21 -5.37 -20.36 14.96
CA TYR A 21 -4.09 -21.04 15.05
C TYR A 21 -2.96 -20.02 15.11
N THR A 22 -2.03 -20.23 16.03
CA THR A 22 -0.89 -19.33 16.24
C THR A 22 0.39 -19.84 15.60
N GLN A 23 0.46 -21.11 15.24
CA GLN A 23 1.64 -21.71 14.62
C GLN A 23 1.26 -22.36 13.29
N LEU A 24 2.13 -22.15 12.30
CA LEU A 24 2.04 -22.77 10.99
C LEU A 24 3.33 -23.54 10.72
N VAL A 25 3.20 -24.84 10.45
CA VAL A 25 4.29 -25.67 9.94
C VAL A 25 3.90 -26.14 8.56
N LEU A 26 4.68 -25.75 7.55
CA LEU A 26 4.50 -26.15 6.16
C LEU A 26 5.62 -27.12 5.80
N GLU A 27 5.26 -28.40 5.70
CA GLU A 27 6.21 -29.48 5.41
C GLU A 27 6.69 -29.46 3.95
N GLU A 28 7.80 -30.16 3.69
CA GLU A 28 8.31 -30.38 2.34
C GLU A 28 7.26 -31.06 1.44
N GLY A 29 7.29 -30.74 0.14
CA GLY A 29 6.39 -31.31 -0.87
C GLY A 29 5.19 -30.43 -1.23
N ILE A 30 4.96 -29.33 -0.49
CA ILE A 30 3.98 -28.31 -0.88
C ILE A 30 4.50 -27.55 -2.10
N THR A 31 3.71 -27.52 -3.18
CA THR A 31 4.11 -26.89 -4.46
C THR A 31 3.42 -25.54 -4.72
N SER A 32 2.33 -25.26 -4.01
CA SER A 32 1.57 -24.00 -4.11
C SER A 32 0.74 -23.74 -2.86
N ILE A 33 0.56 -22.47 -2.52
CA ILE A 33 -0.39 -22.01 -1.50
C ILE A 33 -1.59 -21.38 -2.19
N GLY A 34 -2.79 -21.91 -1.92
CA GLY A 34 -4.03 -21.46 -2.55
C GLY A 34 -4.45 -20.04 -2.14
N SER A 35 -5.33 -19.45 -2.92
CA SER A 35 -5.95 -18.17 -2.57
C SER A 35 -6.69 -18.27 -1.23
N TYR A 36 -6.60 -17.23 -0.41
CA TYR A 36 -7.21 -17.13 0.92
C TYR A 36 -6.78 -18.19 1.94
N ALA A 37 -5.78 -19.03 1.65
CA ALA A 37 -5.44 -20.20 2.48
C ALA A 37 -5.35 -19.87 3.99
N PHE A 38 -4.61 -18.82 4.35
CA PHE A 38 -4.39 -18.36 5.72
C PHE A 38 -4.94 -16.95 5.95
N CYS A 39 -5.87 -16.47 5.12
CA CYS A 39 -6.43 -15.13 5.27
C CYS A 39 -7.09 -14.97 6.65
N ASP A 40 -6.82 -13.84 7.30
CA ASP A 40 -7.35 -13.46 8.62
C ASP A 40 -6.96 -14.44 9.75
N SER A 41 -5.87 -15.20 9.57
CA SER A 41 -5.37 -16.12 10.58
C SER A 41 -4.54 -15.40 11.66
N SER A 42 -4.62 -15.89 12.90
CA SER A 42 -3.87 -15.36 14.05
C SER A 42 -2.45 -15.92 14.17
N LEU A 43 -1.80 -16.23 13.04
CA LEU A 43 -0.44 -16.80 13.00
C LEU A 43 0.56 -15.83 13.65
N THR A 44 1.40 -16.34 14.56
CA THR A 44 2.40 -15.56 15.29
C THR A 44 3.82 -16.06 14.97
N GLY A 45 4.83 -15.26 15.32
CA GLY A 45 6.23 -15.65 15.16
C GLY A 45 6.68 -15.63 13.69
N SER A 46 7.28 -16.73 13.23
CA SER A 46 7.83 -16.86 11.88
C SER A 46 6.92 -17.68 10.97
N VAL A 47 6.71 -17.18 9.75
CA VAL A 47 6.08 -17.93 8.65
C VAL A 47 7.17 -18.30 7.64
N GLU A 48 7.50 -19.58 7.59
CA GLU A 48 8.45 -20.14 6.63
C GLU A 48 7.70 -20.83 5.49
N ILE A 49 7.83 -20.28 4.28
CA ILE A 49 7.28 -20.90 3.07
C ILE A 49 8.32 -21.90 2.55
N PRO A 50 8.02 -23.21 2.48
CA PRO A 50 9.02 -24.23 2.24
C PRO A 50 9.51 -24.24 0.79
N GLU A 51 10.71 -24.78 0.58
CA GLU A 51 11.22 -25.01 -0.78
C GLU A 51 10.30 -25.96 -1.56
N GLY A 52 10.14 -25.68 -2.84
CA GLY A 52 9.18 -26.35 -3.73
C GLY A 52 7.92 -25.51 -4.00
N VAL A 53 7.58 -24.55 -3.13
CA VAL A 53 6.45 -23.65 -3.38
C VAL A 53 6.78 -22.70 -4.52
N THR A 54 6.00 -22.79 -5.60
CA THR A 54 6.19 -21.98 -6.81
C THR A 54 5.23 -20.81 -6.90
N ALA A 55 4.10 -20.85 -6.19
CA ALA A 55 3.08 -19.81 -6.24
C ALA A 55 2.35 -19.63 -4.90
N ILE A 56 2.04 -18.37 -4.58
CA ILE A 56 1.19 -17.98 -3.46
C ILE A 56 -0.04 -17.26 -4.03
N GLY A 57 -1.23 -17.77 -3.72
CA GLY A 57 -2.50 -17.28 -4.25
C GLY A 57 -2.91 -15.90 -3.74
N ALA A 58 -3.97 -15.37 -4.35
CA ALA A 58 -4.52 -14.08 -3.95
C ALA A 58 -5.01 -14.13 -2.49
N TYR A 59 -4.75 -13.08 -1.73
CA TYR A 59 -5.14 -12.94 -0.32
C TYR A 59 -4.63 -14.07 0.63
N ALA A 60 -3.67 -14.90 0.20
CA ALA A 60 -3.27 -16.09 0.96
C ALA A 60 -2.89 -15.81 2.42
N PHE A 61 -2.24 -14.69 2.72
CA PHE A 61 -1.87 -14.24 4.07
C PHE A 61 -2.43 -12.84 4.36
N ASN A 62 -3.54 -12.45 3.71
CA ASN A 62 -4.12 -11.15 3.95
C ASN A 62 -4.62 -11.04 5.40
N SER A 63 -4.34 -9.92 6.06
CA SER A 63 -4.78 -9.66 7.44
C SER A 63 -4.21 -10.61 8.49
N CYS A 64 -3.09 -11.29 8.18
CA CYS A 64 -2.28 -12.00 9.18
C CYS A 64 -1.41 -10.99 9.95
N ASP A 65 -1.97 -10.33 10.95
CA ASP A 65 -1.37 -9.15 11.59
C ASP A 65 -0.56 -9.44 12.86
N GLN A 66 -0.25 -10.71 13.14
CA GLN A 66 0.47 -11.13 14.35
C GLN A 66 1.85 -11.78 14.11
N PHE A 67 2.19 -12.18 12.88
CA PHE A 67 3.51 -12.76 12.60
C PHE A 67 4.55 -11.67 12.33
N THR A 68 5.77 -11.90 12.78
CA THR A 68 6.85 -10.90 12.76
C THR A 68 7.93 -11.22 11.74
N GLU A 69 8.00 -12.45 11.25
CA GLU A 69 9.00 -12.90 10.29
C GLU A 69 8.37 -13.66 9.12
N LEU A 70 8.92 -13.45 7.92
CA LEU A 70 8.50 -14.09 6.69
C LEU A 70 9.72 -14.56 5.91
N SER A 71 9.77 -15.85 5.58
CA SER A 71 10.78 -16.43 4.68
C SER A 71 10.13 -16.92 3.40
N LEU A 72 10.63 -16.45 2.25
CA LEU A 72 10.17 -16.84 0.92
C LEU A 72 11.23 -17.75 0.25
N PRO A 73 10.83 -18.87 -0.39
CA PRO A 73 11.78 -19.84 -0.91
C PRO A 73 12.35 -19.39 -2.25
N ALA A 74 13.54 -19.89 -2.59
CA ALA A 74 14.21 -19.61 -3.87
C ALA A 74 13.41 -20.11 -5.08
N THR A 75 12.54 -21.09 -4.87
CA THR A 75 11.64 -21.69 -5.89
C THR A 75 10.41 -20.84 -6.22
N LEU A 76 10.09 -19.80 -5.45
CA LEU A 76 8.90 -18.98 -5.63
C LEU A 76 8.94 -18.18 -6.94
N LYS A 77 7.87 -18.26 -7.74
CA LYS A 77 7.75 -17.59 -9.04
C LYS A 77 6.67 -16.52 -9.09
N ALA A 78 5.60 -16.65 -8.29
CA ALA A 78 4.45 -15.76 -8.33
C ALA A 78 3.83 -15.48 -6.95
N ILE A 79 3.46 -14.22 -6.73
CA ILE A 79 2.67 -13.75 -5.58
C ILE A 79 1.38 -13.12 -6.10
N GLY A 80 0.24 -13.65 -5.67
CA GLY A 80 -1.09 -13.20 -6.06
C GLY A 80 -1.51 -11.88 -5.44
N SER A 81 -2.63 -11.34 -5.92
CA SER A 81 -3.14 -10.04 -5.49
C SER A 81 -3.40 -10.01 -3.98
N TYR A 82 -2.95 -8.95 -3.30
CA TYR A 82 -3.11 -8.75 -1.85
C TYR A 82 -2.61 -9.89 -0.93
N ALA A 83 -1.78 -10.81 -1.43
CA ALA A 83 -1.34 -11.99 -0.68
C ALA A 83 -0.73 -11.64 0.68
N PHE A 84 0.09 -10.58 0.76
CA PHE A 84 0.78 -10.13 1.97
C PHE A 84 0.36 -8.71 2.37
N SER A 85 -0.93 -8.41 2.27
CA SER A 85 -1.48 -7.12 2.68
C SER A 85 -2.00 -7.16 4.12
N ARG A 86 -1.82 -6.07 4.88
CA ARG A 86 -2.29 -5.92 6.26
C ARG A 86 -1.61 -6.88 7.25
N LEU A 87 -0.32 -7.08 7.09
CA LEU A 87 0.50 -7.80 8.07
C LEU A 87 0.93 -6.87 9.22
N SER A 88 1.64 -7.42 10.21
CA SER A 88 2.34 -6.62 11.22
C SER A 88 3.34 -5.68 10.55
N ASP A 89 3.54 -4.50 11.15
CA ASP A 89 4.53 -3.55 10.68
C ASP A 89 5.96 -4.04 11.00
N GLY A 90 6.93 -3.69 10.16
CA GLY A 90 8.36 -3.96 10.40
C GLY A 90 8.89 -5.30 9.87
N ILE A 91 8.04 -6.17 9.33
CA ILE A 91 8.47 -7.44 8.71
C ILE A 91 9.42 -7.13 7.54
N ALA A 92 10.52 -7.87 7.41
CA ALA A 92 11.41 -7.73 6.27
C ALA A 92 10.84 -8.42 5.02
N LEU A 93 10.83 -7.74 3.88
CA LEU A 93 10.48 -8.32 2.58
C LEU A 93 11.74 -8.66 1.79
N ARG A 94 12.06 -9.94 1.67
CA ARG A 94 13.22 -10.44 0.93
C ARG A 94 12.75 -11.19 -0.31
N LEU A 95 12.85 -10.58 -1.50
CA LEU A 95 12.40 -11.24 -2.74
C LEU A 95 13.46 -12.22 -3.27
N PRO A 96 13.10 -13.47 -3.57
CA PRO A 96 14.04 -14.49 -4.03
C PRO A 96 14.41 -14.32 -5.51
N ALA A 97 15.49 -14.97 -5.94
CA ALA A 97 16.05 -14.86 -7.28
C ALA A 97 15.06 -15.15 -8.42
N ASN A 98 14.17 -16.14 -8.25
CA ASN A 98 13.30 -16.62 -9.33
C ASN A 98 11.89 -16.01 -9.33
N LEU A 99 11.59 -15.07 -8.43
CA LEU A 99 10.29 -14.41 -8.39
C LEU A 99 10.13 -13.50 -9.62
N THR A 100 9.10 -13.78 -10.42
CA THR A 100 8.85 -13.07 -11.68
C THR A 100 7.60 -12.23 -11.66
N THR A 101 6.60 -12.65 -10.89
CA THR A 101 5.28 -12.01 -10.89
C THR A 101 4.86 -11.62 -9.48
N ILE A 102 4.44 -10.37 -9.32
CA ILE A 102 3.70 -9.88 -8.16
C ILE A 102 2.48 -9.14 -8.71
N ASP A 103 1.31 -9.71 -8.46
CA ASP A 103 0.04 -9.13 -8.89
C ASP A 103 -0.29 -7.84 -8.10
N LYS A 104 -1.35 -7.15 -8.50
CA LYS A 104 -1.75 -5.87 -7.90
C LYS A 104 -1.91 -5.99 -6.39
N GLY A 105 -1.12 -5.21 -5.68
CA GLY A 105 -1.13 -5.13 -4.23
C GLY A 105 -0.62 -6.37 -3.48
N GLY A 106 -0.03 -7.35 -4.19
CA GLY A 106 0.45 -8.61 -3.59
C GLY A 106 1.37 -8.43 -2.38
N VAL A 107 2.11 -7.34 -2.33
CA VAL A 107 2.99 -6.94 -1.21
C VAL A 107 2.73 -5.50 -0.75
N SER A 108 1.55 -4.94 -1.02
CA SER A 108 1.17 -3.58 -0.60
C SER A 108 0.30 -3.59 0.66
N GLY A 109 0.15 -2.45 1.34
CA GLY A 109 -0.75 -2.34 2.49
C GLY A 109 -0.17 -2.87 3.79
N THR A 110 1.15 -3.04 3.83
CA THR A 110 1.96 -3.43 4.99
C THR A 110 3.09 -2.42 5.09
N SER A 111 3.37 -1.91 6.30
CA SER A 111 4.53 -1.05 6.53
C SER A 111 5.76 -1.94 6.73
N TRP A 112 6.40 -2.34 5.64
CA TRP A 112 7.56 -3.24 5.65
C TRP A 112 8.73 -2.66 6.44
N GLY A 113 9.54 -3.49 7.07
CA GLY A 113 10.84 -3.11 7.60
C GLY A 113 11.86 -2.96 6.46
N GLU A 114 12.89 -3.80 6.44
CA GLU A 114 13.83 -3.84 5.32
C GLU A 114 13.15 -4.43 4.07
N ILE A 115 13.40 -3.85 2.90
CA ILE A 115 13.05 -4.46 1.61
C ILE A 115 14.34 -4.75 0.84
N THR A 116 14.55 -6.02 0.49
CA THR A 116 15.66 -6.45 -0.34
C THR A 116 15.19 -7.33 -1.50
N VAL A 117 16.00 -7.35 -2.56
CA VAL A 117 15.79 -8.18 -3.74
C VAL A 117 17.10 -8.93 -3.98
N ASP A 118 17.01 -10.25 -4.13
CA ASP A 118 18.15 -11.08 -4.49
C ASP A 118 18.87 -10.52 -5.74
N PRO A 119 20.21 -10.40 -5.74
CA PRO A 119 20.96 -9.85 -6.88
C PRO A 119 20.72 -10.56 -8.22
N ALA A 120 20.35 -11.84 -8.21
CA ALA A 120 20.01 -12.62 -9.39
C ALA A 120 18.57 -12.39 -9.90
N ASN A 121 17.72 -11.71 -9.13
CA ASN A 121 16.35 -11.41 -9.56
C ASN A 121 16.35 -10.40 -10.71
N LYS A 122 15.74 -10.81 -11.84
CA LYS A 122 15.68 -10.02 -13.08
C LYS A 122 14.41 -9.19 -13.21
N SER A 123 13.43 -9.38 -12.33
CA SER A 123 12.06 -8.87 -12.47
C SER A 123 11.78 -7.66 -11.59
N PHE A 124 12.50 -7.55 -10.48
CA PHE A 124 12.31 -6.48 -9.49
C PHE A 124 13.62 -5.79 -9.13
N ARG A 125 13.51 -4.65 -8.47
CA ARG A 125 14.63 -3.93 -7.86
C ARG A 125 14.14 -3.10 -6.69
N VAL A 126 15.06 -2.74 -5.81
CA VAL A 126 14.85 -1.70 -4.80
C VAL A 126 15.52 -0.41 -5.26
N THR A 127 14.86 0.72 -5.06
CA THR A 127 15.43 2.05 -5.28
C THR A 127 14.88 2.96 -4.21
N ASP A 128 15.76 3.57 -3.42
CA ASP A 128 15.42 4.52 -2.34
C ASP A 128 14.35 3.99 -1.36
N GLY A 129 14.40 2.70 -1.04
CA GLY A 129 13.43 2.04 -0.17
C GLY A 129 12.09 1.66 -0.81
N GLY A 130 11.89 1.97 -2.10
CA GLY A 130 10.75 1.50 -2.89
C GLY A 130 11.07 0.21 -3.64
N LEU A 131 10.15 -0.75 -3.60
CA LEU A 131 10.18 -1.94 -4.45
C LEU A 131 9.53 -1.63 -5.80
N TYR A 132 10.30 -1.74 -6.88
CA TYR A 132 9.84 -1.51 -8.23
C TYR A 132 9.96 -2.76 -9.10
N ASN A 133 9.17 -2.82 -10.17
CA ASN A 133 9.48 -3.71 -11.29
C ASN A 133 10.83 -3.33 -11.92
N ARG A 134 11.40 -4.21 -12.74
CA ARG A 134 12.73 -3.99 -13.36
C ARG A 134 12.79 -2.77 -14.28
N ALA A 135 11.66 -2.31 -14.80
CA ALA A 135 11.60 -1.08 -15.60
C ALA A 135 11.52 0.21 -14.75
N GLY A 136 11.07 0.13 -13.49
CA GLY A 136 10.84 1.30 -12.63
C GLY A 136 9.49 1.96 -12.86
N THR A 137 8.65 1.33 -13.68
CA THR A 137 7.38 1.89 -14.13
C THR A 137 6.23 1.56 -13.18
N ARG A 138 6.45 0.65 -12.22
CA ARG A 138 5.46 0.28 -11.20
C ARG A 138 6.12 0.21 -9.83
N LEU A 139 5.60 0.97 -8.86
CA LEU A 139 5.94 0.90 -7.43
C LEU A 139 4.99 -0.10 -6.75
N LEU A 140 5.53 -1.15 -6.12
CA LEU A 140 4.76 -2.26 -5.55
C LEU A 140 4.67 -2.21 -4.02
N ALA A 141 5.70 -1.67 -3.35
CA ALA A 141 5.77 -1.51 -1.90
C ALA A 141 6.79 -0.44 -1.55
N VAL A 142 6.68 0.11 -0.34
CA VAL A 142 7.73 0.94 0.27
C VAL A 142 8.07 0.39 1.63
N ARG A 143 9.34 0.55 2.02
CA ARG A 143 9.75 0.33 3.40
C ARG A 143 9.13 1.39 4.30
N HIS A 144 9.04 1.07 5.58
CA HIS A 144 8.90 2.04 6.64
C HIS A 144 10.13 2.95 6.63
N GLY A 145 9.91 4.24 6.81
CA GLY A 145 10.98 5.23 6.82
C GLY A 145 10.45 6.58 7.23
N GLU A 146 11.38 7.50 7.43
CA GLU A 146 11.15 8.88 7.85
C GLU A 146 11.64 9.85 6.76
N GLY A 147 11.35 11.15 6.94
CA GLY A 147 11.73 12.18 5.97
C GLY A 147 10.95 12.07 4.67
N THR A 148 11.62 12.30 3.54
CA THR A 148 10.97 12.30 2.22
C THR A 148 11.11 10.97 1.48
N PHE A 149 9.98 10.35 1.14
CA PHE A 149 9.96 9.33 0.09
C PHE A 149 9.71 9.97 -1.28
N ARG A 150 10.49 9.58 -2.29
CA ARG A 150 10.34 10.06 -3.66
C ARG A 150 9.85 8.93 -4.56
N ILE A 151 8.61 9.03 -5.04
CA ILE A 151 8.11 8.16 -6.10
C ILE A 151 8.87 8.51 -7.38
N ALA A 152 9.53 7.52 -7.99
CA ALA A 152 10.35 7.76 -9.16
C ALA A 152 9.56 8.41 -10.31
N ASP A 153 10.19 9.32 -11.05
CA ASP A 153 9.57 9.97 -12.22
C ASP A 153 9.13 8.98 -13.31
N THR A 154 9.73 7.79 -13.33
CA THR A 154 9.40 6.73 -14.29
C THR A 154 8.18 5.90 -13.89
N ALA A 155 7.75 5.96 -12.63
CA ALA A 155 6.67 5.14 -12.09
C ALA A 155 5.31 5.61 -12.62
N ALA A 156 4.85 4.98 -13.70
CA ALA A 156 3.51 5.22 -14.25
C ALA A 156 2.40 4.62 -13.38
N GLN A 157 2.72 3.53 -12.68
CA GLN A 157 1.80 2.80 -11.81
C GLN A 157 2.32 2.82 -10.37
N VAL A 158 1.42 3.02 -9.43
CA VAL A 158 1.68 2.87 -8.00
C VAL A 158 0.59 1.97 -7.45
N ASP A 159 0.98 0.86 -6.85
CA ASP A 159 0.01 -0.07 -6.30
C ASP A 159 -0.79 0.58 -5.16
N ILE A 160 -2.01 0.08 -4.99
CA ILE A 160 -2.92 0.53 -3.94
C ILE A 160 -2.28 0.32 -2.57
N GLN A 161 -2.57 1.20 -1.59
CA GLN A 161 -2.11 1.04 -0.20
C GLN A 161 -0.58 0.93 -0.02
N VAL A 162 0.24 1.29 -1.02
CA VAL A 162 1.70 1.26 -0.88
C VAL A 162 2.16 2.10 0.32
N PHE A 163 1.53 3.25 0.55
CA PHE A 163 1.84 4.15 1.66
C PHE A 163 0.99 3.93 2.92
N ARG A 164 0.36 2.76 3.06
CA ARG A 164 -0.42 2.47 4.27
C ARG A 164 0.50 2.41 5.49
N ASN A 165 0.14 3.11 6.57
CA ASN A 165 0.91 3.17 7.81
C ASN A 165 2.37 3.65 7.61
N CYS A 166 2.69 4.38 6.54
CA CYS A 166 4.08 4.80 6.31
C CYS A 166 4.50 5.90 7.30
N GLY A 167 5.78 5.88 7.70
CA GLY A 167 6.37 6.87 8.62
C GLY A 167 6.89 8.16 7.97
N TYR A 168 6.78 8.31 6.66
CA TYR A 168 7.37 9.44 5.92
C TYR A 168 6.66 10.76 6.26
N SER A 169 7.44 11.81 6.55
CA SER A 169 6.93 13.17 6.77
C SER A 169 6.54 13.84 5.46
N ASP A 170 7.20 13.45 4.36
CA ASP A 170 7.00 14.03 3.05
C ASP A 170 6.93 12.96 1.98
N ILE A 171 6.02 13.15 1.01
CA ILE A 171 5.97 12.30 -0.18
C ILE A 171 6.05 13.15 -1.43
N HIS A 172 7.03 12.85 -2.28
CA HIS A 172 7.17 13.46 -3.60
C HIS A 172 6.58 12.56 -4.68
N ILE A 173 5.63 13.09 -5.45
CA ILE A 173 4.96 12.41 -6.56
C ILE A 173 5.69 12.72 -7.86
N GLY A 174 6.27 11.69 -8.49
CA GLY A 174 7.06 11.80 -9.72
C GLY A 174 6.24 12.13 -10.97
N ALA A 175 6.94 12.51 -12.04
CA ALA A 175 6.38 13.03 -13.29
C ALA A 175 5.38 12.10 -13.99
N LYS A 176 5.64 10.79 -14.07
CA LYS A 176 4.76 9.85 -14.79
C LYS A 176 3.65 9.23 -13.95
N VAL A 177 3.59 9.51 -12.65
CA VAL A 177 2.58 8.89 -11.76
C VAL A 177 1.17 9.11 -12.33
N GLY A 178 0.53 8.00 -12.66
CA GLY A 178 -0.74 7.95 -13.39
C GLY A 178 -1.96 8.38 -12.56
N ALA A 179 -3.06 8.63 -13.26
CA ALA A 179 -4.35 9.04 -12.66
C ALA A 179 -4.94 7.99 -11.70
N ASP A 180 -4.52 6.72 -11.81
CA ASP A 180 -4.98 5.64 -10.92
C ASP A 180 -4.35 5.67 -9.52
N PHE A 181 -3.31 6.50 -9.31
CA PHE A 181 -2.67 6.64 -8.00
C PHE A 181 -3.61 7.23 -6.95
N CYS A 182 -4.43 8.22 -7.33
CA CYS A 182 -5.47 8.81 -6.49
C CYS A 182 -6.80 8.74 -7.23
N GLY A 183 -7.67 7.79 -6.85
CA GLY A 183 -9.00 7.63 -7.42
C GLY A 183 -10.07 8.30 -6.55
N SER A 184 -11.04 7.51 -6.12
CA SER A 184 -12.12 7.94 -5.20
C SER A 184 -11.70 8.00 -3.73
N TYR A 185 -10.46 7.63 -3.39
CA TYR A 185 -9.94 7.65 -2.02
C TYR A 185 -8.48 8.11 -1.98
N SER A 186 -8.09 8.75 -0.87
CA SER A 186 -6.71 9.14 -0.59
C SER A 186 -5.78 7.90 -0.52
N PRO A 187 -4.61 7.91 -1.19
CA PRO A 187 -3.68 6.78 -1.18
C PRO A 187 -2.88 6.67 0.13
N PHE A 188 -2.94 7.68 1.00
CA PHE A 188 -2.12 7.82 2.21
C PHE A 188 -2.88 7.33 3.46
N ASN A 189 -3.38 6.11 3.40
CA ASN A 189 -4.16 5.49 4.47
C ASN A 189 -3.33 5.37 5.75
N ASN A 190 -3.77 5.99 6.85
CA ASN A 190 -3.05 5.96 8.14
C ASN A 190 -1.57 6.43 8.05
N ALA A 191 -1.21 7.28 7.08
CA ALA A 191 0.10 7.91 7.04
C ALA A 191 0.18 9.03 8.10
N SER A 192 0.21 8.65 9.37
CA SER A 192 0.05 9.58 10.51
C SER A 192 1.18 10.58 10.62
N SER A 193 2.37 10.29 10.09
CA SER A 193 3.51 11.20 10.10
C SER A 193 3.52 12.19 8.94
N LEU A 194 2.63 12.05 7.94
CA LEU A 194 2.69 12.83 6.72
C LEU A 194 2.32 14.30 6.98
N GLU A 195 3.26 15.20 6.76
CA GLU A 195 3.12 16.66 6.96
C GLU A 195 2.88 17.39 5.65
N SER A 196 3.46 16.89 4.55
CA SER A 196 3.44 17.57 3.26
C SER A 196 3.56 16.61 2.08
N ILE A 197 2.96 17.02 0.96
CA ILE A 197 3.05 16.33 -0.33
C ILE A 197 3.58 17.31 -1.36
N THR A 198 4.54 16.87 -2.17
CA THR A 198 5.03 17.63 -3.32
C THR A 198 4.80 16.86 -4.61
N VAL A 199 4.67 17.57 -5.73
CA VAL A 199 4.41 16.97 -7.04
C VAL A 199 5.38 17.54 -8.05
N SER A 200 5.97 16.68 -8.88
CA SER A 200 6.78 17.09 -10.03
C SER A 200 5.97 18.02 -10.94
N ALA A 201 6.57 19.13 -11.38
CA ALA A 201 5.89 20.10 -12.25
C ALA A 201 5.41 19.47 -13.58
N ALA A 202 6.14 18.45 -14.06
CA ALA A 202 5.82 17.70 -15.26
C ALA A 202 4.69 16.66 -15.07
N ASN A 203 4.22 16.43 -13.84
CA ASN A 203 3.11 15.51 -13.61
C ASN A 203 1.82 16.03 -14.26
N ALA A 204 1.19 15.19 -15.08
CA ALA A 204 0.00 15.55 -15.83
C ALA A 204 -1.32 15.42 -15.04
N ASN A 205 -1.30 14.69 -13.92
CA ASN A 205 -2.49 14.25 -13.20
C ASN A 205 -2.72 14.98 -11.87
N TYR A 206 -1.66 15.46 -11.24
CA TYR A 206 -1.69 16.04 -9.89
C TYR A 206 -0.93 17.35 -9.78
N LYS A 207 -1.24 18.09 -8.71
CA LYS A 207 -0.45 19.22 -8.22
C LYS A 207 -0.51 19.26 -6.70
N ALA A 208 0.50 19.86 -6.08
CA ALA A 208 0.45 20.19 -4.66
C ALA A 208 0.29 21.71 -4.50
N VAL A 209 -0.54 22.13 -3.56
CA VAL A 209 -0.66 23.54 -3.13
C VAL A 209 -0.48 23.54 -1.63
N ASP A 210 0.56 24.23 -1.15
CA ASP A 210 0.92 24.29 0.28
C ASP A 210 1.00 22.93 0.97
N GLY A 211 1.56 21.93 0.28
CA GLY A 211 1.70 20.56 0.80
C GLY A 211 0.43 19.71 0.74
N VAL A 212 -0.70 20.25 0.26
CA VAL A 212 -1.97 19.53 0.06
C VAL A 212 -2.04 19.00 -1.36
N LEU A 213 -2.48 17.76 -1.55
CA LEU A 213 -2.58 17.12 -2.86
C LEU A 213 -3.93 17.42 -3.53
N LEU A 214 -3.87 17.91 -4.77
CA LEU A 214 -5.04 18.14 -5.62
C LEU A 214 -4.87 17.45 -6.97
N SER A 215 -5.99 17.21 -7.66
CA SER A 215 -5.96 16.92 -9.10
C SER A 215 -5.31 18.07 -9.87
N LYS A 216 -4.71 17.79 -11.04
CA LYS A 216 -4.00 18.80 -11.83
C LYS A 216 -4.86 20.04 -12.13
N ASN A 217 -6.12 19.79 -12.50
CA ASN A 217 -7.10 20.84 -12.77
C ASN A 217 -7.59 21.58 -11.51
N GLY A 218 -7.24 21.11 -10.31
CA GLY A 218 -7.65 21.70 -9.03
C GLY A 218 -9.08 21.37 -8.59
N LYS A 219 -9.84 20.61 -9.36
CA LYS A 219 -11.25 20.30 -9.07
C LYS A 219 -11.44 19.31 -7.92
N LYS A 220 -10.42 18.53 -7.57
CA LYS A 220 -10.47 17.54 -6.49
C LYS A 220 -9.39 17.81 -5.44
N LEU A 221 -9.77 17.88 -4.17
CA LEU A 221 -8.85 17.74 -3.05
C LEU A 221 -8.70 16.24 -2.75
N LEU A 222 -7.47 15.73 -2.89
CA LEU A 222 -7.17 14.31 -2.85
C LEU A 222 -6.59 13.86 -1.51
N CYS A 223 -5.79 14.72 -0.87
CA CYS A 223 -5.27 14.46 0.47
C CYS A 223 -4.83 15.76 1.15
N PHE A 224 -5.33 15.95 2.36
CA PHE A 224 -4.78 16.83 3.38
C PHE A 224 -3.91 15.99 4.32
N PRO A 225 -2.57 16.24 4.41
CA PRO A 225 -1.67 15.39 5.19
C PRO A 225 -2.03 15.36 6.70
N ALA A 226 -2.03 14.17 7.30
CA ALA A 226 -2.56 13.94 8.65
C ALA A 226 -1.81 14.68 9.78
N SER A 227 -0.52 14.98 9.58
CA SER A 227 0.32 15.75 10.50
C SER A 227 0.65 17.15 9.99
N LYS A 228 -0.04 17.65 8.96
CA LYS A 228 0.14 19.03 8.52
C LYS A 228 -0.20 19.96 9.70
N ALA A 229 0.76 20.76 10.14
CA ALA A 229 0.56 21.73 11.21
C ALA A 229 -0.40 22.86 10.77
N ALA A 230 -1.70 22.66 11.02
CA ALA A 230 -2.75 23.62 10.69
C ALA A 230 -3.94 23.46 11.65
N SER A 231 -4.28 24.55 12.37
CA SER A 231 -5.50 24.61 13.18
C SER A 231 -6.73 25.01 12.37
N ALA A 232 -6.53 25.67 11.23
CA ALA A 232 -7.58 26.04 10.29
C ALA A 232 -7.12 25.80 8.85
N TYR A 233 -8.05 25.43 7.97
CA TYR A 233 -7.79 25.27 6.55
C TYR A 233 -8.95 25.82 5.71
N THR A 234 -8.61 26.58 4.67
CA THR A 234 -9.56 27.00 3.64
C THR A 234 -9.27 26.18 2.39
N VAL A 235 -10.23 25.35 2.00
CA VAL A 235 -10.13 24.56 0.78
C VAL A 235 -10.12 25.52 -0.43
N PRO A 236 -9.18 25.36 -1.39
CA PRO A 236 -9.02 26.30 -2.49
C PRO A 236 -10.29 26.51 -3.31
N SER A 237 -10.49 27.74 -3.80
CA SER A 237 -11.59 28.04 -4.73
C SER A 237 -11.47 27.21 -6.01
N GLY A 238 -12.61 26.74 -6.52
CA GLY A 238 -12.67 25.85 -7.69
C GLY A 238 -12.52 24.35 -7.38
N VAL A 239 -12.32 23.95 -6.11
CA VAL A 239 -12.50 22.56 -5.69
C VAL A 239 -13.99 22.22 -5.71
N GLU A 240 -14.36 21.20 -6.48
CA GLU A 240 -15.73 20.70 -6.67
C GLU A 240 -15.97 19.40 -5.87
N THR A 241 -14.89 18.66 -5.55
CA THR A 241 -14.95 17.37 -4.84
C THR A 241 -13.87 17.26 -3.76
N ILE A 242 -14.26 16.79 -2.58
CA ILE A 242 -13.34 16.24 -1.57
C ILE A 242 -13.52 14.72 -1.56
N VAL A 243 -12.45 13.99 -1.88
CA VAL A 243 -12.51 12.52 -2.04
C VAL A 243 -12.53 11.80 -0.70
N ALA A 244 -12.86 10.50 -0.71
CA ALA A 244 -12.90 9.71 0.50
C ALA A 244 -11.56 9.72 1.25
N TYR A 245 -11.62 9.91 2.56
CA TYR A 245 -10.45 9.93 3.44
C TYR A 245 -9.45 11.06 3.17
N ALA A 246 -9.87 12.14 2.52
CA ALA A 246 -9.00 13.27 2.21
C ALA A 246 -8.44 13.93 3.48
N PHE A 247 -9.23 14.05 4.56
CA PHE A 247 -8.80 14.62 5.85
C PHE A 247 -8.58 13.56 6.95
N ARG A 248 -8.41 12.29 6.59
CA ARG A 248 -8.41 11.17 7.55
C ARG A 248 -7.28 11.28 8.59
N ASN A 249 -7.62 10.95 9.84
CA ASN A 249 -6.72 10.88 11.00
C ASN A 249 -5.96 12.19 11.29
N HIS A 250 -6.49 13.33 10.83
CA HIS A 250 -5.90 14.61 11.15
C HIS A 250 -6.13 14.96 12.63
N SER A 251 -5.07 15.38 13.33
CA SER A 251 -5.09 15.52 14.80
C SER A 251 -5.24 16.96 15.31
N SER A 252 -4.95 17.97 14.48
CA SER A 252 -4.84 19.37 14.94
C SER A 252 -5.81 20.37 14.28
N LEU A 253 -6.54 19.94 13.24
CA LEU A 253 -7.45 20.81 12.47
C LEU A 253 -8.76 20.97 13.23
N THR A 254 -9.11 22.19 13.59
CA THR A 254 -10.33 22.52 14.35
C THR A 254 -11.32 23.39 13.57
N ALA A 255 -10.88 23.99 12.46
CA ALA A 255 -11.73 24.77 11.58
C ALA A 255 -11.48 24.44 10.09
N LEU A 256 -12.56 24.26 9.34
CA LEU A 256 -12.52 23.98 7.90
C LEU A 256 -13.49 24.91 7.18
N THR A 257 -12.99 25.67 6.21
CA THR A 257 -13.81 26.51 5.32
C THR A 257 -13.87 25.84 3.94
N LEU A 258 -15.09 25.54 3.50
CA LEU A 258 -15.37 24.94 2.19
C LEU A 258 -15.64 26.04 1.14
N PRO A 259 -15.22 25.86 -0.12
CA PRO A 259 -15.35 26.89 -1.15
C PRO A 259 -16.77 26.92 -1.72
N ASP A 260 -17.16 28.09 -2.24
CA ASP A 260 -18.31 28.20 -3.12
C ASP A 260 -18.09 27.34 -4.37
N GLY A 261 -19.09 26.51 -4.71
CA GLY A 261 -19.00 25.57 -5.84
C GLY A 261 -18.57 24.15 -5.49
N LEU A 262 -18.29 23.84 -4.21
CA LEU A 262 -18.16 22.45 -3.77
C LEU A 262 -19.51 21.73 -3.93
N THR A 263 -19.54 20.65 -4.73
CA THR A 263 -20.76 19.87 -4.98
C THR A 263 -20.72 18.46 -4.40
N THR A 264 -19.55 17.96 -4.02
CA THR A 264 -19.39 16.56 -3.61
C THR A 264 -18.43 16.42 -2.42
N LEU A 265 -18.93 15.75 -1.38
CA LEU A 265 -18.17 15.18 -0.28
C LEU A 265 -18.32 13.66 -0.37
N ASP A 266 -17.24 12.95 -0.69
CA ASP A 266 -17.28 11.48 -0.71
C ASP A 266 -17.38 10.90 0.71
N TYR A 267 -17.66 9.60 0.79
CA TYR A 267 -17.77 8.89 2.06
C TYR A 267 -16.47 9.01 2.89
N TYR A 268 -16.59 9.39 4.17
CA TYR A 268 -15.45 9.68 5.06
C TYR A 268 -14.44 10.74 4.55
N ALA A 269 -14.88 11.69 3.71
CA ALA A 269 -14.09 12.85 3.28
C ALA A 269 -13.51 13.65 4.46
#